data_AF-A0A354XSV9-F1
#
_entry.id   AF-A0A354XSV9-F1
#
_cell.length_a   1.000
_cell.length_b   1.000
_cell.length_c   1.000
_cell.angle_alpha   90.00
_cell.angle_beta   90.00
_cell.angle_gamma   90.00
#
_symmetry.space_group_name_H-M   'P 1'
#
loop_
_entity.id
_entity.type
_entity.pdbx_description
1 polymer ?
#
loop_
_entity_poly.entity_id
_entity_poly.type
_entity_poly.pdbx_seq_one_letter_code
_entity_poly.pdbx_strand_id
1 'polypeptide(L)'
;YMVSYEGIAKYIDMQQDDDASASAQKWAGQFISTSVCPECNGQRLNREALHFKINGKNIAELSQMDIQQLHDWIVDAGDHVSEKQQLIAEEINKEILSRLRFL
;
A
#
# COMPACT_ATOMS: atom_id res chain seq x y z
N TYR A 1 -33.01 0.79 32.82
CA TYR A 1 -32.24 1.02 31.58
C TYR A 1 -31.43 -0.24 31.34
N MET A 2 -31.77 -1.06 30.35
CA MET A 2 -30.92 -2.21 29.98
C MET A 2 -29.90 -1.69 28.99
N VAL A 3 -28.66 -1.51 29.44
CA VAL A 3 -27.54 -1.30 28.51
C VAL A 3 -27.19 -2.68 27.99
N SER A 4 -27.34 -2.88 26.69
CA SER A 4 -26.88 -4.09 26.02
C SER A 4 -25.36 -4.10 26.03
N TYR A 5 -24.77 -5.11 26.67
CA TYR A 5 -23.33 -5.33 26.61
C TYR A 5 -22.98 -6.14 25.36
N GLU A 6 -22.19 -5.54 24.46
CA GLU A 6 -21.87 -6.14 23.15
C GLU A 6 -20.68 -7.12 23.18
N GLY A 7 -20.04 -7.30 24.34
CA GLY A 7 -18.95 -8.26 24.53
C GLY A 7 -17.56 -7.64 24.67
N ILE A 8 -16.64 -8.42 25.25
CA ILE A 8 -15.26 -7.98 25.55
C ILE A 8 -14.48 -7.70 24.27
N ALA A 9 -14.66 -8.52 23.22
CA ALA A 9 -13.95 -8.33 21.96
C ALA A 9 -14.26 -6.97 21.32
N LYS A 10 -15.56 -6.62 21.21
CA LYS A 10 -15.99 -5.32 20.69
C LYS A 10 -15.52 -4.17 21.59
N TYR A 11 -15.50 -4.37 22.90
CA TYR A 11 -14.93 -3.39 23.82
C TYR A 11 -13.44 -3.12 23.58
N ILE A 12 -12.61 -4.17 23.39
CA ILE A 12 -11.18 -4.03 23.10
C ILE A 12 -10.97 -3.34 21.75
N ASP A 13 -11.75 -3.69 20.73
CA ASP A 13 -11.72 -3.07 19.40
C ASP A 13 -12.01 -1.56 19.47
N MET A 14 -13.04 -1.16 20.22
CA MET A 14 -13.35 0.25 20.45
C MET A 14 -12.23 1.02 21.17
N GLN A 15 -11.40 0.35 21.99
CA GLN A 15 -10.27 1.02 22.64
C GLN A 15 -9.07 1.22 21.70
N GLN A 16 -9.05 0.61 20.52
CA GLN A 16 -8.04 0.89 19.49
C GLN A 16 -8.34 2.12 18.63
N ASP A 17 -9.58 2.59 18.62
CA ASP A 17 -10.02 3.72 17.80
C ASP A 17 -9.16 4.97 18.09
N ASP A 18 -9.00 5.82 17.08
CA ASP A 18 -8.26 7.08 17.18
C ASP A 18 -8.93 8.06 18.17
N ASP A 19 -10.24 7.90 18.41
CA ASP A 19 -10.98 8.66 19.42
C ASP A 19 -10.67 8.24 20.88
N ALA A 20 -10.01 7.08 21.08
CA ALA A 20 -9.66 6.59 22.41
C ALA A 20 -8.38 7.25 22.95
N SER A 21 -8.23 7.29 24.28
CA SER A 21 -7.02 7.82 24.91
C SER A 21 -5.78 6.98 24.55
N ALA A 22 -4.60 7.60 24.48
CA ALA A 22 -3.35 6.89 24.22
C ALA A 22 -3.08 5.73 25.21
N SER A 23 -3.49 5.88 26.48
CA SER A 23 -3.39 4.81 27.49
C SER A 23 -4.31 3.63 27.17
N ALA A 24 -5.51 3.91 26.67
CA ALA A 24 -6.47 2.88 26.25
C ALA A 24 -5.98 2.13 25.01
N GLN A 25 -5.50 2.85 24.00
CA GLN A 25 -4.90 2.26 22.79
C GLN A 25 -3.72 1.36 23.13
N LYS A 26 -2.84 1.80 24.04
CA LYS A 26 -1.69 1.01 24.50
C LYS A 26 -2.11 -0.27 25.22
N TRP A 27 -3.16 -0.22 26.05
CA TRP A 27 -3.71 -1.40 26.72
C TRP A 27 -4.34 -2.37 25.71
N ALA A 28 -5.15 -1.88 24.76
CA ALA A 28 -5.80 -2.69 23.74
C ALA A 28 -4.77 -3.39 22.82
N GLY A 29 -3.68 -2.70 22.50
CA GLY A 29 -2.57 -3.26 21.71
C GLY A 29 -1.90 -4.50 22.31
N GLN A 30 -2.11 -4.81 23.59
CA GLN A 30 -1.61 -6.05 24.21
C GLN A 30 -2.38 -7.30 23.77
N PHE A 31 -3.59 -7.11 23.21
CA PHE A 31 -4.51 -8.20 22.83
C PHE A 31 -4.69 -8.33 21.32
N ILE A 32 -4.08 -7.44 20.53
CA ILE A 32 -4.28 -7.35 19.08
C ILE A 32 -2.94 -7.52 18.37
N SER A 33 -2.97 -8.24 17.26
CA SER A 33 -1.81 -8.47 16.39
C SER A 33 -2.16 -8.16 14.94
N THR A 34 -1.23 -7.52 14.22
CA THR A 34 -1.37 -7.30 12.79
C THR A 34 -1.18 -8.60 12.03
N SER A 35 -2.02 -8.85 11.03
CA SER A 35 -1.89 -9.97 10.11
C SER A 35 -2.00 -9.49 8.65
N VAL A 36 -1.58 -10.34 7.72
CA VAL A 36 -1.71 -10.04 6.28
C VAL A 36 -3.18 -10.05 5.91
N CYS A 37 -3.67 -8.95 5.36
CA CYS A 37 -5.04 -8.86 4.85
C CYS A 37 -5.26 -9.92 3.76
N PRO A 38 -6.25 -10.82 3.88
CA PRO A 38 -6.48 -11.91 2.92
C PRO A 38 -7.06 -11.42 1.58
N GLU A 39 -7.66 -10.23 1.54
CA GLU A 39 -8.27 -9.70 0.31
C GLU A 39 -7.24 -9.07 -0.63
N CYS A 40 -6.35 -8.24 -0.08
CA CYS A 40 -5.29 -7.58 -0.86
C CYS A 40 -3.94 -8.29 -0.75
N ASN A 41 -3.84 -9.37 0.03
CA ASN A 41 -2.58 -10.08 0.31
C ASN A 41 -1.46 -9.13 0.79
N GLY A 42 -1.81 -8.12 1.57
CA GLY A 42 -0.88 -7.10 2.07
C GLY A 42 -0.51 -6.00 1.08
N GLN A 43 -1.11 -5.96 -0.11
CA GLN A 43 -0.84 -4.93 -1.13
C GLN A 43 -1.56 -3.59 -0.88
N ARG A 44 -2.48 -3.55 0.10
CA ARG A 44 -3.17 -2.34 0.62
C ARG A 44 -3.97 -1.56 -0.43
N LEU A 45 -4.29 -2.18 -1.56
CA LEU A 45 -5.06 -1.62 -2.66
C LEU A 45 -6.26 -2.50 -2.98
N ASN A 46 -7.29 -1.89 -3.57
CA ASN A 46 -8.44 -2.63 -4.09
C ASN A 46 -8.03 -3.49 -5.31
N ARG A 47 -8.90 -4.44 -5.67
CA ARG A 47 -8.60 -5.39 -6.75
C ARG A 47 -8.45 -4.68 -8.09
N GLU A 48 -9.27 -3.68 -8.34
CA GLU A 48 -9.28 -2.89 -9.58
C GLU A 48 -7.92 -2.22 -9.82
N ALA A 49 -7.33 -1.58 -8.79
CA ALA A 49 -6.01 -0.96 -8.90
C ALA A 49 -4.91 -2.01 -9.19
N LEU A 50 -5.01 -3.20 -8.59
CA LEU A 50 -4.03 -4.28 -8.77
C LEU A 50 -4.10 -4.98 -10.13
N HIS A 51 -5.19 -4.77 -10.87
CA HIS A 51 -5.36 -5.30 -12.23
C HIS A 51 -4.59 -4.49 -13.29
N PHE A 52 -4.27 -3.22 -13.02
CA PHE A 52 -3.47 -2.41 -13.94
C PHE A 52 -2.00 -2.81 -13.85
N LYS A 53 -1.43 -3.19 -14.99
CA LYS A 53 -0.06 -3.69 -15.08
C LYS A 53 0.70 -2.98 -16.19
N ILE A 54 1.95 -2.66 -15.90
CA ILE A 54 2.95 -2.22 -16.87
C ILE A 54 4.01 -3.31 -16.90
N ASN A 55 4.33 -3.83 -18.09
CA ASN A 55 5.25 -4.96 -18.29
C ASN A 55 5.06 -6.12 -17.30
N GLY A 56 3.79 -6.48 -17.06
CA GLY A 56 3.41 -7.60 -16.21
C GLY A 56 3.38 -7.33 -14.70
N LYS A 57 3.73 -6.12 -14.23
CA LYS A 57 3.74 -5.75 -12.81
C LYS A 57 2.74 -4.66 -12.48
N ASN A 58 2.05 -4.80 -11.35
CA ASN A 58 1.18 -3.77 -10.79
C ASN A 58 1.92 -2.83 -9.85
N ILE A 59 1.26 -1.76 -9.43
CA ILE A 59 1.85 -0.71 -8.58
C ILE A 59 2.35 -1.24 -7.21
N ALA A 60 1.69 -2.23 -6.62
CA ALA A 60 2.12 -2.80 -5.34
C ALA A 60 3.36 -3.69 -5.49
N GLU A 61 3.49 -4.39 -6.62
CA GLU A 61 4.69 -5.16 -6.94
C GLU A 61 5.89 -4.25 -7.20
N LEU A 62 5.67 -3.09 -7.83
CA LEU A 62 6.72 -2.08 -8.03
C LEU A 62 7.14 -1.38 -6.74
N SER A 63 6.20 -1.09 -5.84
CA SER A 63 6.50 -0.41 -4.57
C SER A 63 7.24 -1.27 -3.56
N GLN A 64 7.26 -2.60 -3.77
CA GLN A 64 8.01 -3.55 -2.95
C GLN A 64 9.44 -3.78 -3.45
N MET A 65 9.80 -3.23 -4.62
CA MET A 65 11.16 -3.34 -5.14
C MET A 65 12.13 -2.49 -4.34
N ASP A 66 13.38 -2.95 -4.29
CA ASP A 66 14.49 -2.09 -3.90
C ASP A 66 14.61 -0.89 -4.87
N ILE A 67 15.10 0.25 -4.37
CA ILE A 67 15.21 1.49 -5.16
C ILE A 67 16.04 1.27 -6.43
N GLN A 68 17.15 0.54 -6.35
CA GLN A 68 17.99 0.26 -7.51
C GLN A 68 17.25 -0.63 -8.52
N GLN A 69 16.56 -1.66 -8.03
CA GLN A 69 15.76 -2.54 -8.89
C GLN A 69 14.63 -1.78 -9.58
N LEU A 70 13.96 -0.87 -8.87
CA LEU A 70 12.89 -0.05 -9.42
C LEU A 70 13.44 0.94 -10.47
N HIS A 71 14.59 1.56 -10.22
CA HIS A 71 15.26 2.42 -11.19
C HIS A 71 15.53 1.67 -12.49
N ASP A 72 16.18 0.51 -12.40
CA ASP A 72 16.55 -0.28 -13.58
C ASP A 72 15.30 -0.79 -14.32
N TRP A 73 14.25 -1.15 -13.58
CA TRP A 73 12.97 -1.54 -14.16
C TRP A 73 12.28 -0.39 -14.91
N ILE A 74 12.30 0.84 -14.38
CA ILE A 74 11.71 2.01 -15.07
C ILE A 74 12.47 2.35 -16.36
N VAL A 75 13.80 2.21 -16.35
CA VAL A 75 14.63 2.41 -17.55
C VAL A 75 14.28 1.38 -18.63
N ASP A 76 14.23 0.09 -18.29
CA ASP A 76 13.86 -1.00 -19.20
C ASP A 76 12.40 -0.90 -19.69
N ALA A 77 11.50 -0.39 -18.84
CA ALA A 77 10.09 -0.28 -19.19
C ALA A 77 9.82 0.63 -20.40
N GLY A 78 10.67 1.64 -20.62
CA GLY A 78 10.57 2.55 -21.77
C GLY A 78 10.80 1.88 -23.12
N ASP A 79 11.52 0.75 -23.15
CA ASP A 79 11.85 0.05 -24.41
C ASP A 79 10.72 -0.89 -24.88
N HIS A 80 9.74 -1.15 -24.01
CA HIS A 80 8.66 -2.12 -24.24
C HIS A 80 7.30 -1.48 -24.51
N VAL A 81 7.26 -0.16 -24.71
CA VAL A 81 6.03 0.60 -24.95
C VAL A 81 5.97 1.13 -26.38
N SER A 82 4.76 1.31 -26.90
CA SER A 82 4.57 1.92 -28.23
C SER A 82 5.02 3.39 -28.25
N GLU A 83 5.34 3.92 -29.43
CA GLU A 83 5.74 5.34 -29.59
C GLU A 83 4.75 6.33 -28.94
N LYS A 84 3.45 6.06 -29.04
CA LYS A 84 2.41 6.89 -28.40
C LYS A 84 2.47 6.83 -26.88
N GLN A 85 2.68 5.64 -26.33
CA GLN A 85 2.81 5.46 -24.87
C GLN A 85 4.10 6.10 -24.37
N GLN A 86 5.20 5.97 -25.12
CA GLN A 86 6.47 6.61 -24.80
C GLN A 86 6.34 8.13 -24.74
N LEU A 87 5.63 8.72 -25.72
CA LEU A 87 5.36 10.16 -25.73
C LEU A 87 4.56 10.63 -24.50
N ILE A 88 3.59 9.82 -24.04
CA ILE A 88 2.78 10.14 -22.85
C ILE A 88 3.61 9.96 -21.57
N ALA A 89 4.46 8.93 -21.53
CA ALA A 89 5.22 8.55 -20.34
C ALA A 89 6.49 9.38 -20.12
N GLU A 90 6.99 10.10 -21.13
CA GLU A 90 8.29 10.80 -21.09
C GLU A 90 8.47 11.67 -19.84
N GLU A 91 7.54 12.59 -19.57
CA GLU A 91 7.65 13.50 -18.43
C GLU A 91 7.47 12.78 -17.09
N ILE A 92 6.61 11.76 -17.05
CA ILE A 92 6.38 10.96 -15.85
C ILE A 92 7.65 10.16 -15.50
N ASN A 93 8.29 9.55 -16.49
CA ASN A 93 9.52 8.78 -16.30
C ASN A 93 10.68 9.67 -15.85
N LYS A 94 10.81 10.89 -16.40
CA LYS A 94 11.80 11.88 -15.95
C LYS A 94 11.64 12.20 -14.46
N GLU A 95 10.42 12.47 -14.01
CA GLU A 95 10.15 12.80 -12.60
C GLU A 95 10.38 11.61 -11.67
N ILE A 96 9.95 10.40 -12.07
CA ILE A 96 10.18 9.17 -11.30
C ILE A 96 11.68 8.92 -11.14
N LEU A 97 12.44 8.93 -12.24
CA LEU A 97 13.88 8.69 -12.21
C LEU A 97 14.64 9.78 -11.43
N SER A 98 14.18 11.02 -11.51
CA SER A 98 14.73 12.13 -10.72
C SER A 98 14.60 11.86 -9.21
N ARG A 99 13.43 11.41 -8.75
CA ARG A 99 13.19 11.07 -7.35
C ARG A 99 13.97 9.83 -6.90
N LEU A 100 14.03 8.79 -7.72
CA LEU A 100 14.75 7.56 -7.39
C LEU A 100 16.25 7.78 -7.26
N ARG A 101 16.82 8.79 -7.92
CA ARG A 101 18.24 9.16 -7.76
C ARG A 101 18.53 9.94 -6.48
N PHE A 102 17.51 10.53 -5.86
CA PHE A 102 17.66 11.33 -4.64
C PHE A 102 17.49 10.50 -3.36
N LEU A 103 16.66 9.45 -3.41
CA LEU A 103 16.42 8.52 -2.31
C LEU A 103 17.57 7.52 -2.16
#